data_AF-A0A7Y9F177-F1
#
_entry.id   AF-A0A7Y9F177-F1
#
_cell.length_a   1.000
_cell.length_b   1.000
_cell.length_c   1.000
_cell.angle_alpha   90.00
_cell.angle_beta   90.00
_cell.angle_gamma   90.00
#
_symmetry.space_group_name_H-M   'P 1'
#
loop_
_entity.id
_entity.type
_entity.pdbx_description
1 polymer ?
#
loop_
_entity_poly.entity_id
_entity_poly.type
_entity_poly.pdbx_seq_one_letter_code
_entity_poly.pdbx_strand_id
1 'polypeptide(L)' 'MQRRRLIAIAIYLIVSVLALFLVAGHGPWTGRVLFTVSQSHGMHTGDIPVILLWLAGMACSVALWRDDSP' A
#
# COMPACT_ATOMS: atom_id res chain seq x y z
N MET A 1 14.71 3.48 -20.37
CA MET A 1 14.06 2.16 -20.33
C MET A 1 14.34 1.42 -19.00
N GLN A 2 15.53 0.86 -18.74
CA GLN A 2 15.75 -0.01 -17.56
C GLN A 2 15.68 0.72 -16.19
N ARG A 3 16.18 1.96 -16.09
CA ARG A 3 16.10 2.76 -14.85
C ARG A 3 14.67 3.07 -14.40
N ARG A 4 13.76 3.39 -15.32
CA ARG A 4 12.36 3.72 -15.00
C ARG A 4 11.59 2.51 -14.48
N ARG A 5 11.79 1.35 -15.10
CA ARG A 5 11.28 0.07 -14.61
C ARG A 5 11.79 -0.28 -13.21
N LEU A 6 13.07 -0.07 -12.93
CA LEU A 6 13.63 -0.26 -11.58
C LEU A 6 13.00 0.70 -10.57
N ILE A 7 12.77 1.96 -10.93
CA ILE A 7 12.08 2.94 -10.08
C ILE A 7 10.62 2.52 -9.81
N ALA A 8 9.89 2.06 -10.84
CA ALA A 8 8.51 1.59 -10.67
C ALA A 8 8.43 0.38 -9.72
N ILE A 9 9.34 -0.60 -9.87
CA ILE A 9 9.41 -1.76 -8.96
C ILE A 9 9.79 -1.31 -7.55
N ALA A 10 10.75 -0.39 -7.39
CA ALA A 10 11.14 0.12 -6.09
C ALA A 10 9.98 0.83 -5.38
N ILE A 11 9.25 1.71 -6.08
CA ILE A 11 8.08 2.41 -5.53
C ILE A 11 7.00 1.40 -5.12
N TYR A 12 6.71 0.43 -5.99
CA TYR A 12 5.75 -0.65 -5.69
C TYR A 12 6.11 -1.39 -4.39
N LEU A 13 7.37 -1.79 -4.23
CA LEU A 13 7.82 -2.50 -3.03
C LEU A 13 7.77 -1.63 -1.78
N ILE A 14 8.28 -0.39 -1.85
CA ILE A 14 8.29 0.55 -0.72
C ILE A 14 6.86 0.83 -0.24
N VAL A 15 5.95 1.17 -1.15
CA VAL A 15 4.57 1.51 -0.81
C VAL A 15 3.84 0.28 -0.25
N SER A 16 4.13 -0.93 -0.74
CA SER A 16 3.57 -2.17 -0.19
C SER A 16 4.07 -2.48 1.21
N VAL A 17 5.38 -2.33 1.47
CA VAL A 17 5.96 -2.53 2.81
C VAL A 17 5.43 -1.51 3.80
N LEU A 18 5.33 -0.24 3.40
CA LEU A 18 4.75 0.80 4.25
C LEU A 18 3.28 0.52 4.56
N ALA A 19 2.48 0.13 3.57
CA ALA A 19 1.08 -0.24 3.79
C ALA A 19 0.95 -1.38 4.80
N LEU A 20 1.78 -2.42 4.69
CA LEU A 20 1.82 -3.52 5.66
C LEU A 20 2.18 -3.03 7.06
N PHE A 21 3.19 -2.17 7.21
CA PHE A 21 3.56 -1.63 8.52
C PHE A 21 2.48 -0.74 9.13
N LEU A 22 1.78 0.04 8.32
CA LEU A 22 0.69 0.88 8.79
C LEU A 22 -0.55 0.07 9.19
N VAL A 23 -0.86 -0.99 8.46
CA VAL A 23 -1.99 -1.89 8.79
C VAL A 23 -1.66 -2.80 9.98
N ALA A 24 -0.43 -3.32 10.05
CA ALA A 24 0.01 -4.17 11.16
C ALA A 24 0.35 -3.37 12.44
N GLY A 25 0.68 -2.08 12.30
CA GLY A 25 1.01 -1.21 13.42
C GLY A 25 -0.24 -0.60 14.05
N HIS A 26 -0.66 -1.13 15.20
CA HIS A 26 -1.83 -0.62 15.94
C HIS A 26 -1.50 0.73 16.61
N GLY A 27 -1.62 1.82 15.88
CA GLY A 27 -1.47 3.16 16.43
C GLY A 27 -2.62 3.56 17.37
N PRO A 28 -2.47 4.58 18.21
CA PRO A 28 -3.57 5.11 19.02
C PRO A 28 -4.76 5.62 18.19
N TRP A 29 -4.57 5.83 16.88
CA TRP A 29 -5.57 6.33 15.94
C TRP A 29 -6.17 5.24 15.04
N THR A 30 -5.96 3.96 15.36
CA THR A 30 -6.40 2.83 14.51
C THR A 30 -7.93 2.83 14.31
N GLY A 31 -8.69 3.44 15.22
CA GLY A 31 -10.14 3.59 15.09
C GLY A 31 -10.90 2.28 15.31
N ARG A 32 -12.19 2.26 14.97
CA ARG A 32 -13.05 1.09 15.19
C ARG A 32 -12.59 -0.07 14.29
N VAL A 33 -12.58 -1.28 14.85
CA VAL A 33 -12.42 -2.54 14.09
C VAL A 33 -13.59 -2.68 13.12
N LEU A 34 -13.29 -2.81 11.83
CA LEU A 34 -14.29 -3.05 10.79
C LEU A 34 -14.49 -4.55 10.57
N PHE A 35 -13.41 -5.31 10.58
CA PHE A 35 -13.43 -6.76 10.39
C PHE A 35 -12.30 -7.42 11.16
N THR A 36 -12.54 -8.55 11.82
CA THR A 36 -11.51 -9.32 12.53
C THR A 36 -10.90 -10.36 11.59
N VAL A 37 -9.59 -10.28 11.36
CA VAL A 37 -8.82 -11.22 10.53
C VAL A 37 -8.35 -12.42 11.37
N SER A 38 -7.98 -12.19 12.63
CA SER A 38 -7.64 -13.21 13.62
C SER A 38 -8.13 -12.80 15.02
N GLN A 39 -7.91 -13.65 16.03
CA GLN A 39 -8.24 -13.32 17.43
C GLN A 39 -7.46 -12.10 17.96
N SER A 40 -6.31 -11.76 17.37
CA SER A 40 -5.43 -10.67 17.79
C SER A 40 -5.24 -9.58 16.74
N HIS A 41 -5.80 -9.73 15.53
CA HIS A 41 -5.69 -8.75 14.45
C HIS A 41 -7.05 -8.52 13.78
N GLY A 42 -7.46 -7.26 13.72
CA GLY A 42 -8.57 -6.81 12.89
C GLY A 42 -8.07 -5.80 11.88
N MET A 43 -8.81 -5.68 10.78
CA MET A 43 -8.76 -4.52 9.91
C MET A 43 -9.62 -3.43 10.54
N HIS A 44 -9.06 -2.24 10.66
CA HIS A 44 -9.68 -1.10 11.29
C HIS A 44 -10.00 0.00 10.29
N THR A 45 -10.77 0.99 10.74
CA THR A 45 -11.14 2.15 9.91
C THR A 45 -9.90 2.97 9.51
N GLY A 46 -8.87 2.99 10.35
CA GLY A 46 -7.58 3.62 10.03
C GLY A 46 -6.84 2.99 8.84
N ASP A 47 -7.17 1.74 8.47
CA ASP A 47 -6.53 1.03 7.37
C ASP A 47 -7.08 1.43 6.01
N ILE A 48 -8.31 1.98 5.97
CA ILE A 48 -8.95 2.42 4.72
C ILE A 48 -8.10 3.43 3.95
N PRO A 49 -7.69 4.58 4.53
CA PRO A 49 -6.86 5.55 3.81
C PRO A 49 -5.50 4.98 3.41
N VAL A 50 -4.94 4.05 4.20
CA VAL A 50 -3.68 3.37 3.89
C VAL A 50 -3.82 2.50 2.64
N ILE A 51 -4.89 1.70 2.57
CA ILE A 51 -5.20 0.86 1.41
C ILE A 51 -5.46 1.72 0.17
N LEU A 52 -6.21 2.83 0.30
CA LEU A 52 -6.49 3.74 -0.82
C LEU A 52 -5.21 4.38 -1.37
N LEU A 53 -4.32 4.85 -0.49
CA LEU A 53 -3.02 5.41 -0.90
C LEU A 53 -2.10 4.34 -1.51
N TRP A 54 -2.13 3.11 -0.98
CA TRP A 54 -1.41 1.99 -1.55
C TRP A 54 -1.87 1.67 -2.97
N LEU A 55 -3.18 1.58 -3.21
CA LEU A 55 -3.76 1.37 -4.54
C LEU A 55 -3.38 2.50 -5.50
N ALA A 56 -3.39 3.76 -5.04
CA ALA A 56 -2.93 4.89 -5.84
C ALA A 56 -1.44 4.77 -6.22
N GLY A 57 -0.58 4.39 -5.26
CA GLY A 57 0.84 4.12 -5.52
C GLY A 57 1.06 2.97 -6.52
N MET A 58 0.26 1.91 -6.44
CA MET A 58 0.27 0.82 -7.43
C MET A 58 -0.16 1.30 -8.81
N ALA A 59 -1.25 2.09 -8.90
CA ALA A 59 -1.72 2.65 -10.16
C ALA A 59 -0.66 3.54 -10.82
N CYS A 60 0.03 4.39 -10.05
CA CYS A 60 1.15 5.20 -10.53
C CYS A 60 2.32 4.34 -11.00
N SER A 61 2.63 3.25 -10.29
CA SER A 61 3.71 2.33 -10.68
C SER A 61 3.39 1.60 -11.99
N VAL A 62 2.13 1.19 -12.18
CA VAL A 62 1.65 0.58 -13.42
C VAL A 62 1.63 1.59 -14.57
N ALA A 63 1.18 2.82 -14.33
CA ALA A 63 1.20 3.89 -15.32
C ALA A 63 2.65 4.18 -15.77
N LEU A 64 3.58 4.31 -14.81
CA LEU A 64 4.99 4.51 -15.09
C LEU A 64 5.62 3.34 -15.87
N TRP A 65 5.18 2.11 -15.59
CA TRP A 65 5.61 0.93 -16.36
C TRP A 65 5.03 0.91 -17.78
N ARG A 66 3.79 1.38 -17.96
CA ARG A 66 3.07 1.42 -19.24
C ARG A 66 3.53 2.55 -20.15
N ASP A 67 3.90 3.70 -19.62
CA ASP A 67 4.47 4.82 -20.39
C ASP A 67 5.81 4.46 -21.05
N ASP A 68 6.44 3.35 -20.65
CA ASP A 68 7.62 2.77 -21.30
C ASP A 68 7.27 1.71 -22.38
N SER A 69 5.99 1.53 -22.74
CA SER A 69 5.54 0.65 -23.85
C SER A 69 5.57 1.46 -25.16
N PRO A 70 6.29 1.02 -26.21
CA PRO A 70 6.33 1.73 -27.50
C PRO A 70 4.97 1.77 -28.21
#